data_AF-A0A8T0ACG9-F1
#
_entry.id   AF-A0A8T0ACG9-F1
#
_cell.length_a   1.000
_cell.length_b   1.000
_cell.length_c   1.000
_cell.angle_alpha   90.00
_cell.angle_beta   90.00
_cell.angle_gamma   90.00
#
_symmetry.space_group_name_H-M   'P 1'
#
loop_
_entity.id
_entity.type
_entity.pdbx_description
1 polymer ?
#
loop_
_entity_poly.entity_id
_entity_poly.type
_entity_poly.pdbx_seq_one_letter_code
_entity_poly.pdbx_strand_id
1 'polypeptide(L)'
;MGHELLQSLCRVYVGLCQKRGDSHKAHALAYRFLKEDFSQAPKLIMVMVTAWPSVFSCNSPLCRAIHIVCKMKAYGKMYYLLSKFLHWDTEPPGDPYRAITSTLKALLKDKSLTFQKSSWYGDDLCPAAWDYVFSLDLLCAQLGWIWTVSHVIRY
;
A
#
# COMPACT_ATOMS: atom_id res chain seq x y z
N MET A 1 -5.68 16.70 20.52
CA MET A 1 -5.45 17.73 19.48
C MET A 1 -4.65 17.20 18.28
N GLY A 2 -3.53 16.47 18.45
CA GLY A 2 -2.72 16.00 17.31
C GLY A 2 -3.40 15.02 16.33
N HIS A 3 -4.27 14.13 16.81
CA HIS A 3 -4.92 13.13 15.95
C HIS A 3 -5.97 13.71 14.98
N GLU A 4 -6.63 14.80 15.35
CA GLU A 4 -7.63 15.46 14.50
C GLU A 4 -6.95 16.27 13.40
N LEU A 5 -5.86 16.97 13.75
CA LEU A 5 -5.02 17.67 12.78
C LEU A 5 -4.46 16.70 11.73
N LEU A 6 -3.96 15.54 12.14
CA LEU A 6 -3.44 14.54 11.21
C LEU A 6 -4.50 14.00 10.25
N GLN A 7 -5.72 13.75 10.73
CA GLN A 7 -6.85 13.34 9.87
C GLN A 7 -7.24 14.44 8.88
N SER A 8 -7.30 15.69 9.33
CA SER A 8 -7.59 16.84 8.46
C SER A 8 -6.52 17.03 7.39
N LEU A 9 -5.23 16.94 7.75
CA LEU A 9 -4.12 17.02 6.81
C LEU A 9 -4.14 15.86 5.80
N CYS A 10 -4.41 14.63 6.27
CA CYS A 10 -4.58 13.46 5.41
C CYS A 10 -5.69 13.71 4.38
N ARG A 11 -6.87 14.18 4.83
CA ARG A 11 -8.00 14.49 3.95
C ARG A 11 -7.67 15.56 2.91
N VAL A 12 -7.01 16.64 3.33
CA VAL A 12 -6.58 17.72 2.42
C VAL A 12 -5.58 17.19 1.39
N TYR A 13 -4.57 16.43 1.82
CA TYR A 13 -3.57 15.86 0.92
C TYR A 13 -4.19 14.92 -0.11
N VAL A 14 -5.08 14.03 0.32
CA VAL A 14 -5.79 13.11 -0.59
C VAL A 14 -6.67 13.87 -1.56
N GLY A 15 -7.40 14.90 -1.11
CA GLY A 15 -8.19 15.76 -1.98
C GLY A 15 -7.34 16.49 -3.03
N LEU A 16 -6.13 16.94 -2.67
CA LEU A 16 -5.18 17.52 -3.62
C LEU A 16 -4.67 16.49 -4.64
N CYS A 17 -4.39 15.26 -4.21
CA CYS A 17 -4.00 14.17 -5.10
C CYS A 17 -5.14 13.84 -6.09
N GLN A 18 -6.37 13.73 -5.59
CA GLN A 18 -7.56 13.47 -6.40
C GLN A 18 -7.77 14.56 -7.46
N LYS A 19 -7.66 15.83 -7.08
CA LYS A 19 -7.79 16.96 -8.01
C LYS A 19 -6.75 16.92 -9.14
N ARG A 20 -5.57 16.35 -8.88
CA ARG A 20 -4.48 16.20 -9.85
C ARG A 20 -4.51 14.87 -10.61
N GLY A 21 -5.39 13.94 -10.24
CA GLY A 21 -5.39 12.58 -10.77
C GLY A 21 -4.18 11.74 -10.36
N ASP A 22 -3.46 12.14 -9.31
CA ASP A 22 -2.19 11.52 -8.89
C ASP A 22 -2.45 10.47 -7.80
N SER A 23 -2.93 9.29 -8.20
CA SER A 23 -3.19 8.17 -7.29
C SER A 23 -1.91 7.61 -6.67
N HIS A 24 -0.78 7.67 -7.38
CA HIS A 24 0.52 7.20 -6.89
C HIS A 24 0.95 7.92 -5.62
N LYS A 25 0.76 9.25 -5.54
CA LYS A 25 1.04 10.00 -4.30
C LYS A 25 0.12 9.63 -3.15
N ALA A 26 -1.14 9.30 -3.43
CA ALA A 26 -2.05 8.81 -2.41
C ALA A 26 -1.63 7.41 -1.93
N HIS A 27 -1.28 6.49 -2.85
CA HIS A 27 -0.78 5.16 -2.50
C HIS A 27 0.52 5.22 -1.71
N ALA A 28 1.45 6.11 -2.08
CA ALA A 28 2.67 6.32 -1.32
C ALA A 28 2.39 6.78 0.11
N LEU A 29 1.40 7.65 0.33
CA LEU A 29 0.98 8.05 1.67
C LEU A 29 0.40 6.87 2.46
N ALA A 30 -0.47 6.07 1.84
CA ALA A 30 -1.04 4.86 2.47
C ALA A 30 0.04 3.84 2.84
N TYR A 31 0.98 3.60 1.93
CA TYR A 31 2.15 2.77 2.16
C TYR A 31 2.92 3.23 3.40
N ARG A 32 3.19 4.53 3.53
CA ARG A 32 3.89 5.07 4.71
C ARG A 32 3.10 4.86 5.99
N PHE A 33 1.80 5.13 5.99
CA PHE A 33 0.96 4.89 7.17
C PHE A 33 0.94 3.42 7.62
N LEU A 34 0.94 2.49 6.67
CA LEU A 34 0.84 1.06 6.96
C LEU A 34 2.19 0.42 7.29
N LYS A 35 3.28 0.93 6.70
CA LYS A 35 4.65 0.46 6.97
C LYS A 35 5.16 0.99 8.30
N GLU A 36 5.04 2.29 8.53
CA GLU A 36 5.41 2.89 9.81
C GLU A 36 4.39 2.38 10.86
N ASP A 37 4.82 1.96 12.06
CA ASP A 37 3.96 1.33 13.07
C ASP A 37 2.99 2.32 13.76
N PHE A 38 2.22 3.05 12.97
CA PHE A 38 1.16 3.93 13.43
C PHE A 38 -0.04 3.13 13.91
N SER A 39 -0.36 3.26 15.20
CA SER A 39 -1.57 2.67 15.80
C SER A 39 -2.87 3.13 15.13
N GLN A 40 -2.87 4.28 14.45
CA GLN A 40 -4.03 4.86 13.78
C GLN A 40 -4.05 4.61 12.26
N ALA A 41 -3.15 3.77 11.72
CA ALA A 41 -3.05 3.56 10.27
C ALA A 41 -4.40 3.17 9.61
N PRO A 42 -5.19 2.21 10.14
CA PRO A 42 -6.49 1.86 9.54
C PRO A 42 -7.48 3.04 9.54
N LYS A 43 -7.43 3.91 10.55
CA LYS A 43 -8.26 5.11 10.64
C LYS A 43 -7.86 6.14 9.58
N LEU A 44 -6.56 6.29 9.32
CA LEU A 44 -6.08 7.17 8.26
C LEU A 44 -6.45 6.63 6.88
N ILE A 45 -6.32 5.32 6.65
CA ILE A 45 -6.83 4.69 5.42
C ILE A 45 -8.33 4.96 5.23
N MET A 46 -9.14 4.86 6.29
CA MET A 46 -10.55 5.22 6.24
C MET A 46 -10.77 6.69 5.80
N VAL A 47 -9.99 7.62 6.35
CA VAL A 47 -10.04 9.03 5.92
C VAL A 47 -9.70 9.19 4.45
N MET A 48 -8.72 8.44 3.94
CA MET A 48 -8.36 8.47 2.52
C MET A 48 -9.51 7.98 1.63
N VAL A 49 -10.13 6.84 1.98
CA VAL A 49 -11.22 6.25 1.18
C VAL A 49 -12.48 7.10 1.23
N THR A 50 -12.79 7.69 2.39
CA THR A 50 -13.94 8.60 2.51
C THR A 50 -13.72 9.92 1.78
N ALA A 51 -12.47 10.36 1.61
CA ALA A 51 -12.12 11.53 0.81
C ALA A 51 -12.12 11.25 -0.69
N TRP A 52 -11.61 10.09 -1.10
CA TRP A 52 -11.55 9.64 -2.49
C TRP A 52 -11.92 8.15 -2.57
N PRO A 53 -13.20 7.81 -2.81
CA PRO A 53 -13.70 6.44 -2.76
C PRO A 53 -12.98 5.45 -3.68
N SER A 54 -12.55 5.89 -4.86
CA SER A 54 -11.86 5.05 -5.84
C SER A 54 -10.33 5.01 -5.68
N VAL A 55 -9.77 5.63 -4.64
CA VAL A 55 -8.31 5.77 -4.48
C VAL A 55 -7.59 4.42 -4.47
N PHE A 56 -8.20 3.37 -3.90
CA PHE A 56 -7.64 2.02 -3.86
C PHE A 56 -8.37 1.02 -4.78
N SER A 57 -9.13 1.49 -5.77
CA SER A 57 -9.82 0.58 -6.70
C SER A 57 -8.92 -0.02 -7.77
N CYS A 58 -7.68 0.47 -7.93
CA CYS A 58 -6.76 -0.09 -8.90
C CYS A 58 -6.21 -1.45 -8.44
N ASN A 59 -6.12 -2.41 -9.34
CA ASN A 59 -5.55 -3.73 -9.03
C ASN A 59 -4.02 -3.75 -9.20
N SER A 60 -3.31 -2.71 -8.76
CA SER A 60 -1.85 -2.71 -8.77
C SER A 60 -1.30 -3.61 -7.66
N PRO A 61 -0.09 -4.18 -7.82
CA PRO A 61 0.64 -4.83 -6.73
C PRO A 61 0.57 -4.06 -5.41
N LEU A 62 0.85 -2.75 -5.42
CA LEU A 62 0.91 -1.96 -4.19
C LEU A 62 -0.48 -1.80 -3.56
N CYS A 63 -1.49 -1.58 -4.40
CA CYS A 63 -2.86 -1.45 -3.92
C CYS A 63 -3.34 -2.75 -3.24
N ARG A 64 -3.02 -3.92 -3.83
CA ARG A 64 -3.29 -5.21 -3.18
C ARG A 64 -2.56 -5.35 -1.84
N ALA A 65 -1.29 -4.94 -1.77
CA ALA A 65 -0.53 -4.95 -0.52
C ALA A 65 -1.15 -4.03 0.54
N ILE A 66 -1.59 -2.83 0.16
CA ILE A 66 -2.31 -1.88 1.03
C ILE A 66 -3.58 -2.52 1.60
N HIS A 67 -4.38 -3.18 0.77
CA HIS A 67 -5.58 -3.89 1.21
C HIS A 67 -5.27 -4.97 2.25
N ILE A 68 -4.26 -5.80 1.98
CA ILE A 68 -3.87 -6.91 2.86
C ILE A 68 -3.36 -6.38 4.21
N VAL A 69 -2.41 -5.45 4.21
CA VAL A 69 -1.81 -4.93 5.45
C VAL A 69 -2.82 -4.10 6.25
N CYS A 70 -3.68 -3.32 5.58
CA CYS A 70 -4.75 -2.60 6.25
C CYS A 70 -5.72 -3.56 6.95
N LYS A 71 -6.09 -4.67 6.30
CA LYS A 71 -6.92 -5.72 6.92
C LYS A 71 -6.25 -6.36 8.13
N MET A 72 -4.95 -6.64 8.06
CA MET A 72 -4.19 -7.20 9.20
C MET A 72 -4.16 -6.26 10.42
N LYS A 73 -4.10 -4.95 10.19
CA LYS A 73 -4.05 -3.94 11.26
C LYS A 73 -5.44 -3.49 11.74
N ALA A 74 -6.51 -3.73 10.97
CA ALA A 74 -7.86 -3.33 11.32
C ALA A 74 -8.55 -4.34 12.25
N TYR A 75 -9.25 -3.84 13.27
CA TYR A 75 -10.02 -4.67 14.20
C TYR A 75 -11.37 -4.02 14.54
N GLY A 76 -12.32 -4.84 15.03
CA GLY A 76 -13.64 -4.40 15.50
C GLY A 76 -14.39 -3.52 14.50
N LYS A 77 -14.85 -2.35 14.95
CA LYS A 77 -15.61 -1.39 14.14
C LYS A 77 -14.84 -0.91 12.90
N MET A 78 -13.52 -0.77 12.99
CA MET A 78 -12.72 -0.27 11.88
C MET A 78 -12.65 -1.29 10.75
N TYR A 79 -12.47 -2.57 11.08
CA TYR A 79 -12.53 -3.66 10.11
C TYR A 79 -13.87 -3.69 9.38
N TYR A 80 -14.99 -3.63 10.13
CA TYR A 80 -16.33 -3.61 9.54
C TYR A 80 -16.53 -2.47 8.54
N LEU A 81 -16.16 -1.24 8.92
CA LEU A 81 -16.32 -0.08 8.05
C LEU A 81 -15.40 -0.18 6.82
N LEU A 82 -14.14 -0.58 7.00
CA LEU A 82 -13.21 -0.73 5.88
C LEU A 82 -13.69 -1.79 4.91
N SER A 83 -14.24 -2.91 5.39
CA SER A 83 -14.81 -3.95 4.52
C SER A 83 -15.93 -3.42 3.64
N LYS A 84 -16.76 -2.50 4.15
CA LYS A 84 -17.82 -1.85 3.35
C LYS A 84 -17.26 -0.87 2.32
N PHE A 85 -16.35 0.01 2.73
CA PHE A 85 -15.82 1.07 1.88
C PHE A 85 -14.81 0.57 0.82
N LEU A 86 -14.09 -0.51 1.11
CA LEU A 86 -13.11 -1.13 0.21
C LEU A 86 -13.64 -2.40 -0.47
N HIS A 87 -14.94 -2.70 -0.30
CA HIS A 87 -15.60 -3.85 -0.90
C HIS A 87 -14.96 -5.22 -0.55
N TRP A 88 -14.40 -5.37 0.65
CA TRP A 88 -13.82 -6.64 1.09
C TRP A 88 -14.87 -7.74 1.32
N ASP A 89 -16.14 -7.37 1.44
CA ASP A 89 -17.25 -8.32 1.51
C ASP A 89 -17.44 -9.07 0.18
N THR A 90 -17.13 -8.43 -0.96
CA THR A 90 -17.20 -9.04 -2.30
C THR A 90 -15.85 -9.55 -2.76
N GLU A 91 -14.78 -8.78 -2.51
CA GLU A 91 -13.41 -9.09 -2.92
C GLU A 91 -12.47 -9.00 -1.70
N PRO A 92 -12.43 -10.04 -0.85
CA PRO A 92 -11.62 -10.01 0.36
C PRO A 92 -10.12 -9.95 0.04
N PRO A 93 -9.32 -9.16 0.80
CA PRO A 93 -7.88 -9.17 0.66
C PRO A 93 -7.33 -10.58 0.93
N GLY A 94 -6.43 -11.02 0.06
CA GLY A 94 -5.83 -12.35 0.09
C GLY A 94 -4.84 -12.55 1.24
N ASP A 95 -4.25 -13.74 1.26
CA ASP A 95 -3.22 -14.12 2.23
C ASP A 95 -1.88 -13.40 1.96
N PRO A 96 -1.21 -12.85 3.01
CA PRO A 96 0.06 -12.12 2.85
C PRO A 96 1.19 -12.98 2.28
N TYR A 97 1.31 -14.25 2.67
CA TYR A 97 2.38 -15.13 2.17
C TYR A 97 2.23 -15.43 0.68
N ARG A 98 0.99 -15.72 0.26
CA ARG A 98 0.64 -15.90 -1.15
C ARG A 98 0.85 -14.62 -1.94
N ALA A 99 0.53 -13.46 -1.37
CA ALA A 99 0.76 -12.15 -1.99
C ALA A 99 2.25 -11.87 -2.18
N ILE A 100 3.12 -12.15 -1.20
CA ILE A 100 4.57 -12.02 -1.33
C ILE A 100 5.09 -12.93 -2.44
N THR A 101 4.75 -14.22 -2.37
CA THR A 101 5.24 -15.21 -3.34
C THR A 101 4.81 -14.88 -4.77
N SER A 102 3.56 -14.46 -4.96
CA SER A 102 3.03 -14.10 -6.28
C SER A 102 3.64 -12.80 -6.81
N THR A 103 3.79 -11.79 -5.96
CA THR A 103 4.41 -10.50 -6.32
C THR A 103 5.88 -10.69 -6.69
N LEU A 104 6.64 -11.50 -5.93
CA LEU A 104 8.04 -11.81 -6.22
C LEU A 104 8.18 -12.56 -7.55
N LYS A 105 7.33 -13.57 -7.79
CA LYS A 105 7.31 -14.30 -9.07
C LYS A 105 6.96 -13.38 -10.25
N ALA A 106 6.05 -12.43 -10.05
CA ALA A 106 5.68 -11.47 -11.08
C ALA A 106 6.84 -10.52 -11.39
N LEU A 107 7.47 -9.93 -10.36
CA LEU A 107 8.65 -9.08 -10.50
C LEU A 107 9.77 -9.79 -11.29
N LEU A 108 10.08 -11.06 -10.95
CA LEU A 108 11.15 -11.82 -11.62
C LEU A 108 10.83 -12.22 -13.07
N LYS A 109 9.55 -12.27 -13.44
CA LYS A 109 9.10 -12.67 -14.79
C LYS A 109 8.80 -11.50 -15.71
N ASP A 110 8.57 -10.32 -15.14
CA ASP A 110 8.18 -9.15 -15.90
C ASP A 110 9.39 -8.58 -16.68
N LYS A 111 9.37 -8.79 -18.00
CA LYS A 111 10.41 -8.33 -18.92
C LYS A 111 10.23 -6.88 -19.36
N SER A 112 9.14 -6.22 -18.95
CA SER A 112 8.85 -4.82 -19.26
C SER A 112 9.48 -3.83 -18.27
N LEU A 113 10.01 -4.35 -17.16
CA LEU A 113 10.68 -3.55 -16.14
C LEU A 113 11.98 -2.98 -16.69
N THR A 114 12.15 -1.67 -16.55
CA THR A 114 13.25 -0.92 -17.12
C THR A 114 13.77 0.11 -16.13
N PHE A 115 15.02 0.53 -16.33
CA PHE A 115 15.54 1.74 -15.72
C PHE A 115 15.12 2.95 -16.57
N GLN A 116 14.82 4.05 -15.90
CA GLN A 116 14.51 5.35 -16.50
C GLN A 116 15.50 6.40 -16.00
N LYS A 117 15.79 7.40 -16.84
CA LYS A 117 16.65 8.51 -16.41
C LYS A 117 15.88 9.45 -15.48
N SER A 118 16.45 9.70 -14.31
CA SER A 118 16.00 10.69 -13.35
C SER A 118 16.99 11.86 -13.30
N SER A 119 16.49 13.08 -13.38
CA SER A 119 17.31 14.28 -13.26
C SER A 119 17.95 14.45 -11.87
N TRP A 120 17.41 13.76 -10.86
CA TRP A 120 17.87 13.85 -9.47
C TRP A 120 18.74 12.66 -9.05
N TYR A 121 18.47 11.47 -9.60
CA TYR A 121 19.07 10.21 -9.11
C TYR A 121 19.91 9.47 -10.15
N GLY A 122 20.06 10.01 -11.37
CA GLY A 122 20.76 9.34 -12.46
C GLY A 122 19.87 8.29 -13.11
N ASP A 123 20.06 7.02 -12.75
CA ASP A 123 19.19 5.92 -13.17
C ASP A 123 18.23 5.55 -12.03
N ASP A 124 16.94 5.47 -12.35
CA ASP A 124 15.85 5.17 -11.43
C ASP A 124 15.02 3.99 -11.96
N LEU A 125 14.29 3.31 -11.10
CA LEU A 125 13.36 2.26 -11.52
C LEU A 125 12.13 2.88 -12.21
N CYS A 126 11.60 2.21 -13.23
CA CYS A 126 10.32 2.62 -13.80
C CYS A 126 9.18 2.50 -12.75
N PRO A 127 8.06 3.24 -12.89
CA PRO A 127 6.98 3.21 -11.91
C PRO A 127 6.43 1.82 -11.61
N ALA A 128 6.37 0.93 -12.60
CA ALA A 128 5.92 -0.45 -12.42
C ALA A 128 6.88 -1.27 -11.52
N ALA A 129 8.19 -1.08 -11.70
CA ALA A 129 9.20 -1.72 -10.86
C ALA A 129 9.11 -1.20 -9.41
N TRP A 130 8.93 0.11 -9.21
CA TRP A 130 8.69 0.66 -7.89
C TRP A 130 7.43 0.11 -7.23
N ASP A 131 6.34 -0.10 -7.98
CA ASP A 131 5.12 -0.68 -7.45
C ASP A 131 5.36 -2.09 -6.87
N TYR A 132 6.13 -2.93 -7.58
CA TYR A 132 6.55 -4.24 -7.06
C TYR A 132 7.42 -4.13 -5.80
N VAL A 133 8.42 -3.24 -5.81
CA VAL A 133 9.34 -3.06 -4.68
C VAL A 133 8.58 -2.60 -3.43
N PHE A 134 7.75 -1.57 -3.53
CA PHE A 134 6.94 -1.09 -2.39
C PHE A 134 5.94 -2.13 -1.90
N SER A 135 5.37 -2.94 -2.80
CA SER A 135 4.48 -4.03 -2.42
C SER A 135 5.19 -5.08 -1.56
N LEU A 136 6.35 -5.56 -2.02
CA LEU A 136 7.12 -6.58 -1.33
C LEU A 136 7.62 -6.07 0.00
N ASP A 137 8.17 -4.86 0.03
CA ASP A 137 8.64 -4.22 1.24
C ASP A 137 7.51 -4.05 2.27
N LEU A 138 6.33 -3.56 1.86
CA LEU A 138 5.18 -3.39 2.76
C LEU A 138 4.69 -4.72 3.35
N LEU A 139 4.59 -5.76 2.53
CA LEU A 139 4.13 -7.08 2.96
C LEU A 139 5.16 -7.77 3.87
N CYS A 140 6.44 -7.76 3.48
CA CYS A 140 7.52 -8.37 4.27
C CYS A 140 7.71 -7.67 5.63
N ALA A 141 7.52 -6.35 5.70
CA ALA A 141 7.60 -5.61 6.95
C ALA A 141 6.62 -6.13 8.01
N GLN A 142 5.47 -6.71 7.60
CA GLN A 142 4.50 -7.26 8.55
C GLN A 142 4.88 -8.64 9.12
N LEU A 143 5.80 -9.35 8.46
CA LEU A 143 6.20 -10.71 8.85
C LEU A 143 7.51 -10.74 9.66
N GLY A 144 8.20 -9.60 9.73
CA GLY A 144 9.44 -9.44 10.49
C GLY A 144 10.69 -9.98 9.77
N TRP A 145 11.84 -9.44 10.17
CA TRP A 145 13.12 -9.66 9.49
C TRP A 145 13.55 -11.14 9.42
N ILE A 146 13.37 -11.89 10.52
CA ILE A 146 13.74 -13.32 10.59
C ILE A 146 12.98 -14.13 9.53
N TRP A 147 11.69 -13.82 9.35
CA TRP A 147 10.89 -14.47 8.33
C TRP A 147 11.40 -14.15 6.92
N THR A 148 11.67 -12.87 6.64
CA THR A 148 12.16 -12.41 5.33
C THR A 148 13.48 -13.09 4.93
N VAL A 149 14.44 -13.17 5.86
CA VAL A 149 15.72 -13.85 5.60
C VAL A 149 15.50 -15.33 5.26
N SER A 150 14.63 -16.01 6.03
CA SER A 150 14.43 -17.45 5.91
C SER A 150 13.67 -17.86 4.63
N HIS A 151 12.82 -16.99 4.10
CA HIS A 151 11.90 -17.33 3.01
C HIS A 151 12.14 -16.59 1.69
N VAL A 152 12.78 -15.41 1.73
CA VAL A 152 12.96 -14.55 0.55
C VAL A 152 14.42 -14.47 0.13
N ILE A 153 15.33 -14.23 1.07
CA ILE A 153 16.73 -13.89 0.74
C ILE A 153 17.58 -15.12 0.39
N ARG A 154 17.23 -16.33 0.85
CA ARG A 154 17.91 -17.63 0.63
C ARG A 154 19.35 -17.50 0.08
N TYR A 155 20.32 -17.56 1.00
CA TYR A 155 21.75 -17.76 0.68
C TYR A 155 21.95 -18.96 -0.25
#